data_AF-M7BUY1-F1
#
_entry.id   AF-M7BUY1-F1
#
_cell.length_a   1.000
_cell.length_b   1.000
_cell.length_c   1.000
_cell.angle_alpha   90.00
_cell.angle_beta   90.00
_cell.angle_gamma   90.00
#
_symmetry.space_group_name_H-M   'P 1'
#
loop_
_entity.id
_entity.type
_entity.pdbx_description
1 polymer ?
#
loop_
_entity_poly.entity_id
_entity_poly.type
_entity_poly.pdbx_seq_one_letter_code
_entity_poly.pdbx_strand_id
1 'polypeptide(L)' 'MVGDEHSDQHLMDYLGAIKRNMLGNHFWEYYVNDAPRIVLDKLEKYGYRVVSMTGVGQTLVWCLHKE' A
#
# COMPACT_ATOMS: atom_id res chain seq x y z
N MET A 1 4.15 -3.30 -0.26
CA MET A 1 4.11 -1.99 -0.94
C MET A 1 2.73 -1.41 -0.72
N VAL A 2 2.64 -0.16 -0.27
CA VAL A 2 1.37 0.49 0.15
C VAL A 2 1.17 1.88 -0.44
N GLY A 3 2.17 2.43 -1.15
CA GLY A 3 2.07 3.74 -1.78
C GLY A 3 3.28 4.08 -2.63
N ASP A 4 3.13 5.15 -3.39
CA ASP A 4 4.12 5.80 -4.26
C ASP A 4 4.55 7.16 -3.68
N GLU A 5 5.34 7.94 -4.43
CA GLU A 5 5.88 9.22 -3.99
C GLU A 5 4.84 10.32 -3.72
N HIS A 6 3.64 10.20 -4.27
CA HIS A 6 2.53 11.15 -4.15
C HIS A 6 1.44 10.69 -3.20
N SER A 7 1.63 9.53 -2.55
CA SER A 7 0.68 8.99 -1.58
C SER A 7 0.52 9.90 -0.37
N ASP A 8 -0.69 9.93 0.20
CA ASP A 8 -1.02 10.73 1.39
C ASP A 8 -0.08 10.37 2.55
N GLN A 9 0.72 11.36 2.99
CA GLN A 9 1.73 11.15 4.02
C GLN A 9 1.10 10.72 5.36
N HIS A 10 -0.05 11.27 5.73
CA HIS A 10 -0.72 10.91 6.98
C HIS A 10 -1.24 9.47 6.94
N LEU A 11 -1.71 9.00 5.78
CA LEU A 11 -2.07 7.60 5.59
C LEU A 11 -0.83 6.69 5.67
N MET A 12 0.28 7.06 5.04
CA MET A 12 1.51 6.27 5.09
C MET A 12 2.05 6.17 6.53
N ASP A 13 1.99 7.27 7.29
CA ASP A 13 2.37 7.30 8.71
C ASP A 13 1.44 6.43 9.56
N TYR A 14 0.13 6.49 9.33
CA TYR A 14 -0.85 5.63 10.01
C TYR A 14 -0.59 4.14 9.77
N LEU A 15 -0.19 3.76 8.55
CA LEU A 15 0.17 2.38 8.22
C LEU A 15 1.51 1.94 8.82
N GLY A 16 2.34 2.89 9.28
CA GLY A 16 3.70 2.64 9.74
C GLY A 16 4.66 2.36 8.57
N ALA A 17 4.42 2.99 7.42
CA ALA A 17 5.17 2.72 6.20
C ALA A 17 6.51 3.45 6.17
N ILE A 18 7.52 2.79 5.60
CA ILE A 18 8.85 3.34 5.38
C ILE A 18 8.98 3.70 3.90
N LYS A 19 9.41 4.93 3.61
CA LYS A 19 9.75 5.36 2.25
C LYS A 19 11.13 4.83 1.86
N ARG A 20 11.24 4.18 0.71
CA ARG A 20 12.53 3.73 0.16
C ARG A 20 12.60 3.92 -1.36
N ASN A 21 13.82 3.93 -1.87
CA ASN A 21 14.11 3.79 -3.29
C ASN A 21 14.96 2.52 -3.43
N MET A 22 14.47 1.53 -4.18
CA MET A 22 15.23 0.31 -4.44
C MET A 22 16.18 0.55 -5.61
N LEU A 23 17.38 -0.04 -5.54
CA LEU A 23 18.37 0.06 -6.63
C LEU A 23 17.74 -0.36 -7.97
N GLY A 24 17.86 0.51 -8.97
CA GLY A 24 17.28 0.33 -10.29
C GLY A 24 15.92 1.01 -10.50
N ASN A 25 15.26 1.47 -9.43
CA ASN A 25 14.02 2.24 -9.54
C ASN A 25 14.31 3.74 -9.64
N HIS A 26 13.61 4.42 -10.54
CA HIS A 26 13.62 5.88 -10.64
C HIS A 26 12.51 6.56 -9.82
N PHE A 27 11.82 5.81 -8.95
CA PHE A 27 10.70 6.28 -8.14
C PHE A 27 10.85 5.83 -6.68
N TRP A 28 10.17 6.53 -5.78
CA TRP A 28 10.08 6.14 -4.37
C TRP A 28 8.81 5.32 -4.11
N GLU A 29 8.92 4.36 -3.20
CA GLU A 29 7.81 3.52 -2.76
C GLU A 29 7.71 3.54 -1.23
N TYR A 30 6.48 3.38 -0.73
CA TYR A 30 6.21 3.11 0.67
C TYR A 30 5.96 1.62 0.87
N TYR A 31 6.57 1.05 1.89
CA TYR A 31 6.39 -0.36 2.26
C TYR A 31 6.23 -0.54 3.77
N VAL A 32 5.62 -1.65 4.14
CA VAL A 32 5.47 -2.14 5.51
C VAL A 32 5.94 -3.59 5.56
N ASN A 33 6.34 -4.07 6.74
CA ASN A 33 6.67 -5.48 6.96
C ASN A 33 5.44 -6.35 7.25
N ASP A 34 4.29 -5.72 7.48
CA ASP A 34 3.02 -6.40 7.71
C ASP A 34 2.57 -7.19 6.47
N ALA A 35 1.98 -8.37 6.70
CA ALA A 35 1.32 -9.13 5.65
C ALA A 35 0.12 -8.33 5.07
N PRO A 36 -0.23 -8.51 3.78
CA PRO A 36 -1.32 -7.75 3.14
C PRO A 36 -2.63 -7.77 3.92
N ARG A 37 -2.99 -8.91 4.54
CA ARG A 37 -4.19 -9.03 5.39
C ARG A 37 -4.23 -7.98 6.50
N ILE A 38 -3.11 -7.77 7.22
CA ILE A 38 -3.02 -6.79 8.31
C ILE A 38 -3.18 -5.36 7.77
N VAL A 39 -2.61 -5.08 6.59
CA VAL A 39 -2.73 -3.78 5.93
C VAL A 39 -4.16 -3.51 5.50
N LEU A 40 -4.84 -4.51 4.93
CA LEU A 40 -6.24 -4.41 4.53
C LEU A 40 -7.15 -4.15 5.74
N ASP A 41 -6.93 -4.82 6.87
CA ASP A 41 -7.67 -4.58 8.13
C ASP A 41 -7.48 -3.13 8.63
N LYS A 42 -6.27 -2.56 8.50
CA LYS A 42 -5.99 -1.15 8.85
C LYS A 42 -6.69 -0.19 7.88
N LEU A 43 -6.65 -0.48 6.58
CA LEU A 43 -7.26 0.34 5.55
C LEU A 43 -8.80 0.34 5.65
N GLU A 44 -9.41 -0.79 6.01
CA GLU A 44 -10.84 -0.88 6.31
C GLU A 44 -11.24 0.05 7.45
N LYS A 45 -10.50 0.06 8.56
CA LYS A 45 -10.71 1.01 9.67
C LYS A 45 -10.52 2.47 9.28
N TYR A 46 -9.72 2.73 8.24
CA TYR A 46 -9.50 4.06 7.68
C TYR A 46 -10.59 4.47 6.65
N GLY A 47 -11.54 3.57 6.35
CA GLY A 47 -12.67 3.81 5.46
C GLY A 47 -12.47 3.34 4.01
N TYR A 48 -11.40 2.59 3.72
CA TYR A 48 -11.20 2.00 2.40
C TYR A 48 -11.90 0.65 2.29
N ARG A 49 -12.52 0.39 1.13
CA ARG A 49 -13.06 -0.92 0.78
C ARG A 49 -12.30 -1.51 -0.40
N VAL A 50 -12.05 -2.82 -0.38
CA VAL A 50 -11.52 -3.55 -1.54
C VAL A 50 -12.55 -3.54 -2.66
N VAL A 51 -12.13 -3.07 -3.83
CA VAL A 51 -12.94 -3.06 -5.06
C VAL A 51 -12.59 -4.26 -5.94
N SER A 52 -11.30 -4.60 -6.02
CA SER A 52 -10.82 -5.71 -6.84
C SER A 52 -9.49 -6.25 -6.33
N MET A 53 -9.17 -7.49 -6.70
CA MET A 53 -7.89 -8.14 -6.47
C MET A 53 -7.47 -8.89 -7.74
N THR A 54 -6.19 -8.77 -8.11
CA THR A 54 -5.63 -9.49 -9.27
C THR A 54 -4.20 -9.94 -9.02
N GLY A 55 -3.71 -10.87 -9.85
CA GLY A 55 -2.33 -11.32 -9.87
C GLY A 55 -1.64 -10.92 -11.17
N VAL A 56 -0.38 -10.47 -11.08
CA VAL A 56 0.48 -10.15 -12.23
C VAL A 56 1.87 -10.73 -11.97
N GLY A 57 2.26 -11.73 -12.76
CA GLY A 57 3.49 -12.48 -12.50
C GLY A 57 3.45 -13.19 -11.14
N GLN A 58 4.39 -12.88 -10.25
CA GLN A 58 4.44 -13.38 -8.87
C GLN A 58 3.91 -12.36 -7.84
N THR A 59 3.24 -11.30 -8.30
CA THR A 59 2.75 -10.20 -7.47
C THR A 59 1.23 -10.22 -7.37
N LEU A 60 0.70 -10.04 -6.16
CA LEU A 60 -0.72 -9.80 -5.91
C LEU A 60 -0.97 -8.31 -5.68
N VAL A 61 -2.04 -7.79 -6.28
CA VAL A 61 -2.43 -6.38 -6.21
C VAL A 61 -3.88 -6.27 -5.73
N TRP A 62 -4.11 -5.39 -4.76
CA TRP A 62 -5.43 -5.01 -4.29
C TRP A 62 -5.73 -3.58 -4.71
N CYS A 63 -6.87 -3.37 -5.35
CA CYS A 63 -7.42 -2.05 -5.64
C CYS A 63 -8.48 -1.73 -4.59
N LEU A 64 -8.29 -0.60 -3.89
CA LEU A 64 -9.20 -0.13 -2.84
C LEU A 64 -9.74 1.25 -3.21
N HIS A 65 -10.95 1.55 -2.73
CA HIS A 65 -11.59 2.85 -2.87
C HIS A 65 -12.13 3.31 -1.51
N LYS A 66 -11.98 4.60 -1.19
CA LYS A 66 -12.58 5.20 -0.01
C LYS A 66 -13.97 5.70 -0.40
N GLU A 67 -15.01 5.13 0.20
CA GLU A 67 -16.40 5.54 -0.05
C GLU A 67 -16.70 6.93 0.53
#